data_AF-A0A2G0PP32-F1
#
_entry.id   AF-A0A2G0PP32-F1
#
_cell.length_a   1.000
_cell.length_b   1.000
_cell.length_c   1.000
_cell.angle_alpha   90.00
_cell.angle_beta   90.00
_cell.angle_gamma   90.00
#
_symmetry.space_group_name_H-M   'P 1'
#
loop_
_entity.id
_entity.type
_entity.pdbx_description
1 polymer ?
#
loop_
_entity_poly.entity_id
_entity_poly.type
_entity_poly.pdbx_seq_one_letter_code
_entity_poly.pdbx_strand_id
1 'polypeptide(L)'
;MSDESDKEMEELILNHYEETIKNIQWIKCSDRLPDLDTPVFGGWFYNDQFYWDCFVRVYDNVADDWVWARVEYIGSDNWLQDNEYQITHWMPLPQPPTGK
;
A
#
# COMPACT_ATOMS: atom_id res chain seq x y z
N MET A 1 26.28 24.30 -22.86
CA MET A 1 25.36 23.28 -23.41
C MET A 1 24.86 22.32 -22.31
N SER A 2 25.06 22.60 -21.02
CA SER A 2 24.61 21.79 -19.88
C SER A 2 23.23 22.19 -19.34
N ASP A 3 22.94 23.49 -19.33
CA ASP A 3 21.82 23.99 -18.52
C ASP A 3 20.42 23.69 -19.10
N GLU A 4 20.33 23.44 -20.40
CA GLU A 4 19.06 23.09 -21.06
C GLU A 4 18.76 21.59 -20.88
N SER A 5 19.78 20.72 -20.99
CA SER A 5 19.61 19.28 -20.78
C SER A 5 19.32 18.92 -19.33
N ASP A 6 19.88 19.68 -18.38
CA ASP A 6 19.65 19.46 -16.96
C ASP A 6 18.20 19.84 -16.58
N LYS A 7 17.66 20.93 -17.16
CA LYS A 7 16.26 21.32 -16.98
C LYS A 7 15.28 20.32 -17.60
N GLU A 8 15.58 19.82 -18.80
CA GLU A 8 14.78 18.78 -19.44
C GLU A 8 14.75 17.51 -18.59
N MET A 9 15.89 17.13 -17.98
CA MET A 9 15.95 15.96 -17.10
C MET A 9 15.14 16.16 -15.82
N GLU A 10 15.24 17.34 -15.18
CA GLU A 10 14.45 17.67 -13.99
C GLU A 10 12.93 17.66 -14.30
N GLU A 11 12.51 18.22 -15.42
CA GLU A 11 11.11 18.23 -15.84
C GLU A 11 10.60 16.82 -16.13
N LEU A 12 11.43 15.95 -16.73
CA LEU A 12 11.08 14.56 -17.01
C LEU A 12 10.94 13.73 -15.72
N ILE A 13 11.81 13.96 -14.73
CA ILE A 13 11.71 13.36 -13.40
C ILE A 13 10.45 13.84 -12.70
N LEU A 14 10.16 15.15 -12.74
CA LEU A 14 9.00 15.73 -12.08
C LEU A 14 7.69 15.19 -12.68
N ASN A 15 7.59 15.13 -14.01
CA ASN A 15 6.43 14.58 -14.71
C ASN A 15 6.23 13.09 -14.41
N HIS A 16 7.31 12.30 -14.42
CA HIS A 16 7.25 10.90 -14.02
C HIS A 16 6.79 10.74 -12.57
N TYR A 17 7.27 11.59 -11.66
CA TYR A 17 6.90 11.58 -10.26
C TYR A 17 5.42 11.99 -10.05
N GLU A 18 4.95 13.03 -10.73
CA GLU A 18 3.55 13.46 -10.70
C GLU A 18 2.60 12.42 -11.30
N GLU A 19 2.98 11.76 -12.39
CA GLU A 19 2.22 10.67 -12.97
C GLU A 19 2.20 9.45 -12.05
N THR A 20 3.31 9.14 -11.38
CA THR A 20 3.41 8.05 -10.40
C THR A 20 2.56 8.34 -9.15
N ILE A 21 2.51 9.59 -8.68
CA ILE A 21 1.66 10.02 -7.56
C ILE A 21 0.19 10.10 -7.96
N LYS A 22 -0.14 10.56 -9.18
CA LYS A 22 -1.50 10.51 -9.71
C LYS A 22 -1.99 9.07 -9.89
N ASN A 23 -1.06 8.16 -10.15
CA ASN A 23 -1.30 6.74 -10.32
C ASN A 23 -0.83 5.94 -9.09
N ILE A 24 -1.13 6.37 -7.86
CA ILE A 24 -1.10 5.43 -6.72
C ILE A 24 -2.14 4.36 -7.03
N GLN A 25 -1.67 3.32 -7.71
CA GLN A 25 -2.46 2.23 -8.25
C GLN A 25 -2.47 1.11 -7.23
N TRP A 26 -3.62 0.44 -7.16
CA TRP A 26 -3.75 -0.82 -6.47
C TRP A 26 -2.79 -1.85 -7.11
N ILE A 27 -1.80 -2.27 -6.33
CA ILE A 27 -0.80 -3.29 -6.68
C ILE A 27 -1.41 -4.66 -6.40
N LYS A 28 -1.36 -5.57 -7.37
CA LYS A 28 -1.80 -6.96 -7.14
C LYS A 28 -0.85 -7.66 -6.19
N CYS A 29 -1.39 -8.36 -5.21
CA CYS A 29 -0.62 -9.21 -4.29
C CYS A 29 0.20 -10.27 -5.03
N SER A 30 -0.29 -10.74 -6.20
CA SER A 30 0.43 -11.67 -7.08
C SER A 30 1.71 -11.09 -7.70
N ASP A 31 1.76 -9.77 -7.87
CA ASP A 31 2.89 -9.09 -8.49
C ASP A 31 3.92 -8.75 -7.43
N ARG A 32 3.46 -8.20 -6.30
CA ARG A 32 4.28 -7.91 -5.12
C ARG A 32 3.39 -7.77 -3.89
N LEU A 33 3.83 -8.33 -2.77
CA LEU A 33 3.22 -8.10 -1.45
C LEU A 33 3.85 -6.88 -0.77
N PRO A 34 3.13 -6.17 0.12
CA PRO A 34 3.74 -5.14 0.95
C PRO A 34 4.73 -5.76 1.93
N ASP A 35 5.67 -4.97 2.43
CA ASP A 35 6.59 -5.44 3.48
C ASP A 35 5.81 -5.84 4.75
N LEU A 36 6.39 -6.74 5.55
CA LEU A 36 5.82 -7.08 6.85
C LEU A 36 5.74 -5.83 7.74
N ASP A 37 4.76 -5.83 8.64
CA ASP A 37 4.50 -4.76 9.61
C ASP A 37 4.27 -3.37 8.99
N THR A 38 3.98 -3.33 7.68
CA THR A 38 3.66 -2.09 6.95
C THR A 38 2.15 -1.97 6.73
N PRO A 39 1.48 -0.99 7.35
CA PRO A 39 0.06 -0.73 7.11
C PRO A 39 -0.21 -0.27 5.67
N VAL A 40 -1.26 -0.83 5.08
CA VAL A 40 -1.69 -0.54 3.70
C VAL A 40 -3.20 -0.44 3.62
N PHE A 41 -3.71 0.22 2.58
CA PHE A 41 -5.06 -0.10 2.14
C PHE A 41 -4.99 -1.43 1.39
N GLY A 42 -5.77 -2.41 1.83
CA GLY A 42 -5.89 -3.73 1.21
C GLY A 42 -7.32 -3.98 0.76
N GLY A 43 -7.51 -4.71 -0.34
CA GLY A 43 -8.84 -5.00 -0.85
C GLY A 43 -8.93 -6.24 -1.73
N TRP A 44 -10.18 -6.62 -2.00
CA TRP A 44 -10.53 -7.76 -2.85
C TRP A 44 -11.83 -7.54 -3.57
N PHE A 45 -12.03 -8.31 -4.64
CA PHE A 45 -13.28 -8.31 -5.38
C PHE A 45 -14.21 -9.40 -4.84
N TYR A 46 -15.48 -9.04 -4.63
CA TYR A 46 -16.56 -9.99 -4.35
C TYR A 46 -17.81 -9.53 -5.12
N ASN A 47 -18.38 -10.41 -5.95
CA ASN A 47 -19.51 -10.09 -6.84
C ASN A 47 -19.30 -8.80 -7.66
N ASP A 48 -18.16 -8.68 -8.33
CA ASP A 48 -17.75 -7.51 -9.14
C ASP A 48 -17.63 -6.17 -8.38
N GLN A 49 -17.80 -6.18 -7.06
CA GLN A 49 -17.59 -5.04 -6.19
C GLN A 49 -16.23 -5.15 -5.49
N PHE A 50 -15.50 -4.03 -5.46
CA PHE A 50 -14.24 -3.94 -4.74
C PHE A 50 -14.47 -3.50 -3.30
N TYR A 51 -14.11 -4.36 -2.35
CA TYR A 51 -14.13 -4.08 -0.91
C TYR A 51 -12.72 -3.80 -0.44
N TRP A 52 -12.56 -2.84 0.47
CA TRP A 52 -11.25 -2.44 0.97
C TRP A 52 -11.33 -1.95 2.42
N ASP A 53 -10.20 -2.07 3.11
CA ASP A 53 -9.97 -1.54 4.46
C ASP A 53 -8.46 -1.37 4.72
N CYS A 54 -8.07 -1.02 5.94
CA CYS A 54 -6.69 -0.97 6.39
C CYS A 54 -6.23 -2.33 6.92
N PHE A 55 -5.14 -2.84 6.35
CA PHE A 55 -4.55 -4.13 6.68
C PHE A 55 -3.05 -4.03 6.89
N VAL A 56 -2.49 -5.02 7.56
CA VAL A 56 -1.05 -5.24 7.71
C VAL A 56 -0.74 -6.72 7.47
N ARG A 57 0.44 -7.02 6.92
CA ARG A 57 0.98 -8.38 6.96
C ARG A 57 1.82 -8.53 8.22
N VAL A 58 1.49 -9.50 9.07
CA VAL A 58 2.22 -9.79 10.30
C VAL A 58 2.67 -11.23 10.31
N TYR A 59 3.80 -11.53 10.97
CA TYR A 59 4.21 -12.91 11.19
C TYR A 59 3.32 -13.56 12.26
N ASP A 60 2.80 -14.75 11.95
CA ASP A 60 2.04 -15.58 12.88
C ASP A 60 2.87 -16.82 13.23
N ASN A 61 3.33 -16.88 14.48
CA ASN A 61 4.11 -18.00 14.99
C ASN A 61 3.33 -19.33 15.01
N VAL A 62 2.00 -19.29 15.02
CA VAL A 62 1.15 -20.48 14.99
C VAL A 62 1.04 -21.03 13.58
N ALA A 63 0.95 -20.15 12.58
CA ALA A 63 0.92 -20.53 11.18
C ALA A 63 2.31 -20.89 10.62
N ASP A 64 3.39 -20.51 11.33
CA ASP A 64 4.78 -20.55 10.83
C ASP A 64 4.94 -19.82 9.49
N ASP A 65 4.12 -18.79 9.28
CA ASP A 65 4.06 -17.95 8.09
C ASP A 65 3.46 -16.59 8.45
N TRP A 66 3.24 -15.71 7.47
CA TRP A 66 2.56 -14.45 7.66
C TRP A 66 1.06 -14.55 7.38
N VAL A 67 0.31 -13.66 8.02
CA VAL A 67 -1.15 -13.55 7.89
C VAL A 67 -1.54 -12.11 7.63
N TRP A 68 -2.73 -11.90 7.06
CA TRP A 68 -3.33 -10.57 7.02
C TRP A 68 -3.98 -10.28 8.37
N ALA A 69 -3.75 -9.09 8.89
CA ALA A 69 -4.47 -8.58 10.05
C ALA A 69 -5.16 -7.27 9.69
N ARG A 70 -6.36 -7.08 10.21
CA ARG A 70 -7.14 -5.85 10.04
C ARG A 70 -6.98 -4.99 11.29
N VAL A 71 -6.94 -3.68 11.13
CA VAL A 71 -6.95 -2.77 12.28
C VAL A 71 -8.32 -2.78 12.97
N GLU A 72 -8.37 -2.86 14.29
CA GLU A 72 -9.64 -2.75 15.03
C GLU A 72 -10.25 -1.35 14.86
N TYR A 73 -9.40 -0.32 14.86
CA TYR A 73 -9.76 1.09 14.62
C TYR A 73 -8.72 1.76 13.73
N ILE A 74 -9.13 2.40 12.63
CA ILE A 74 -8.19 3.11 11.74
C ILE A 74 -7.36 4.13 12.56
N GLY A 75 -6.04 3.93 12.59
CA GLY A 75 -5.10 4.75 13.35
C GLY A 75 -4.71 4.20 14.74
N SER A 76 -5.15 3.00 15.11
CA SER A 76 -4.65 2.27 16.29
C SER A 76 -3.59 1.23 15.90
N ASP A 77 -2.71 0.88 16.84
CA ASP A 77 -1.73 -0.21 16.68
C ASP A 77 -2.32 -1.58 17.12
N ASN A 78 -3.66 -1.68 17.23
CA ASN A 78 -4.35 -2.90 17.64
C ASN A 78 -4.85 -3.68 16.41
N TRP A 79 -4.21 -4.82 16.16
CA TRP A 79 -4.46 -5.65 14.99
C TRP A 79 -5.29 -6.90 15.34
N LEU A 80 -6.40 -7.09 14.63
CA LEU A 80 -7.20 -8.30 14.63
C LEU A 80 -6.61 -9.27 13.59
N GLN A 81 -5.94 -10.30 14.06
CA GLN A 81 -5.33 -11.33 13.21
C GLN A 81 -6.42 -12.28 12.71
N ASP A 82 -6.47 -12.50 11.38
CA ASP A 82 -7.42 -13.44 10.78
C ASP A 82 -6.88 -13.95 9.43
N ASN A 83 -6.75 -15.26 9.30
CA ASN A 83 -6.16 -15.91 8.13
C ASN A 83 -7.16 -16.01 6.97
N GLU A 84 -8.42 -15.62 7.18
CA GLU A 84 -9.48 -15.73 6.18
C GLU A 84 -9.56 -14.53 5.22
N TYR A 85 -8.80 -13.45 5.45
CA TYR A 85 -8.82 -12.29 4.57
C TYR A 85 -8.18 -12.58 3.20
N GLN A 86 -9.00 -12.53 2.14
CA GLN A 86 -8.60 -12.80 0.76
C GLN A 86 -8.06 -11.55 0.04
N ILE A 87 -7.12 -10.82 0.66
CA ILE A 87 -6.62 -9.57 0.10
C ILE A 87 -5.85 -9.85 -1.21
N THR A 88 -6.32 -9.28 -2.31
CA THR A 88 -5.76 -9.49 -3.66
C THR A 88 -5.05 -8.27 -4.21
N HIS A 89 -5.35 -7.09 -3.67
CA HIS A 89 -4.76 -5.82 -4.09
C HIS A 89 -4.42 -4.97 -2.87
N TRP A 90 -3.38 -4.14 -2.98
CA TRP A 90 -3.01 -3.19 -1.94
C TRP A 90 -2.46 -1.88 -2.51
N MET A 91 -2.46 -0.83 -1.70
CA MET A 91 -1.74 0.42 -1.97
C MET A 91 -1.20 1.02 -0.67
N PRO A 92 -0.07 1.74 -0.70
CA PRO A 92 0.48 2.35 0.51
C PRO A 92 -0.49 3.36 1.11
N LEU A 93 -0.49 3.49 2.44
CA LEU A 93 -1.18 4.60 3.09
C LEU A 93 -0.52 5.93 2.70
N PRO A 94 -1.28 7.04 2.63
CA PRO A 94 -0.72 8.37 2.48
C PRO A 94 0.28 8.65 3.60
N GLN A 95 1.34 9.39 3.29
CA GLN A 95 2.24 9.89 4.32
C GLN A 95 1.47 10.78 5.30
N PRO A 96 1.73 10.68 6.61
CA PRO A 96 1.08 11.53 7.58
C PRO A 96 1.36 13.01 7.27
N PRO A 97 0.42 13.93 7.57
CA PRO A 97 0.63 15.35 7.33
C PRO A 97 1.83 15.87 8.12
N THR A 98 2.64 16.71 7.49
CA THR A 98 3.74 17.40 8.16
C THR A 98 3.24 18.71 8.76
N GLY A 99 3.03 18.75 10.07
CA GLY A 99 2.58 19.95 10.81
C GLY A 99 1.72 19.58 12.02
N LYS A 100 1.73 20.42 13.06
CA LYS A 100 0.80 20.32 14.19
C LYS A 100 -0.29 21.36 14.05
#